data_AF-A0A401W2D3-F1
#
_entry.id   AF-A0A401W2D3-F1
#
_cell.length_a   1.000
_cell.length_b   1.000
_cell.length_c   1.000
_cell.angle_alpha   90.00
_cell.angle_beta   90.00
_cell.angle_gamma   90.00
#
_symmetry.space_group_name_H-M   'P 1'
#
loop_
_entity.id
_entity.type
_entity.pdbx_description
1 polymer ?
#
loop_
_entity_poly.entity_id
_entity_poly.type
_entity_poly.pdbx_seq_one_letter_code
_entity_poly.pdbx_strand_id
1 'polypeptide(L)'
;MKLSRPVSWFLLAFGVWSWFIWITFAKNLWKDGSGLAFDGAGDPTAYFWVHLALAVTSFLLGTAIGVIGFRGARAARRSATETSAETSTTAP
;
A
#
# COMPACT_ATOMS: atom_id res chain seq x y z
N MET A 1 -15.93 -14.90 2.02
CA MET A 1 -16.31 -14.21 0.77
C MET A 1 -15.04 -14.07 -0.07
N LYS A 2 -15.02 -14.56 -1.33
CA LYS A 2 -13.85 -14.42 -2.21
C LYS A 2 -13.80 -12.97 -2.73
N LEU A 3 -12.69 -12.27 -2.55
CA LEU A 3 -12.50 -10.94 -3.13
C LEU A 3 -12.54 -11.04 -4.66
N SER A 4 -13.31 -10.17 -5.31
CA SER A 4 -13.36 -10.16 -6.78
C SER A 4 -12.00 -9.73 -7.38
N ARG A 5 -11.74 -10.18 -8.61
CA ARG A 5 -10.46 -9.88 -9.32
C ARG A 5 -10.19 -8.37 -9.42
N PRO A 6 -11.17 -7.50 -9.75
CA PRO A 6 -10.95 -6.06 -9.79
C PRO A 6 -10.61 -5.47 -8.43
N VAL A 7 -11.29 -5.91 -7.36
CA VAL A 7 -11.06 -5.41 -6.01
C VAL A 7 -9.65 -5.78 -5.53
N SER A 8 -9.18 -6.99 -5.82
CA SER A 8 -7.81 -7.40 -5.42
C SER A 8 -6.74 -6.51 -6.06
N TRP A 9 -6.90 -6.17 -7.35
CA TRP A 9 -6.01 -5.24 -8.04
C TRP A 9 -6.11 -3.82 -7.52
N PHE A 10 -7.34 -3.36 -7.22
CA PHE A 10 -7.56 -2.07 -6.60
C PHE A 10 -6.84 -1.96 -5.26
N LEU A 11 -6.98 -2.96 -4.37
CA LEU A 11 -6.29 -2.96 -3.07
C LEU A 11 -4.77 -2.99 -3.22
N LEU A 12 -4.25 -3.74 -4.18
CA LEU A 12 -2.82 -3.78 -4.47
C LEU A 12 -2.30 -2.41 -4.95
N ALA A 13 -2.97 -1.82 -5.93
CA ALA A 13 -2.63 -0.50 -6.46
C ALA A 13 -2.75 0.59 -5.38
N PHE A 14 -3.79 0.52 -4.55
CA PHE A 14 -4.00 1.42 -3.43
C PHE A 14 -2.88 1.31 -2.39
N GLY A 15 -2.45 0.09 -2.04
CA GLY A 15 -1.32 -0.12 -1.13
C GLY A 15 -0.02 0.47 -1.68
N VAL A 16 0.27 0.25 -2.97
CA VAL A 16 1.45 0.82 -3.64
C VAL A 16 1.38 2.36 -3.69
N TRP A 17 0.23 2.92 -4.06
CA TRP A 17 0.02 4.37 -4.05
C TRP A 17 0.21 4.97 -2.65
N SER A 18 -0.33 4.31 -1.62
CA SER A 18 -0.17 4.70 -0.23
C SER A 18 1.30 4.81 0.15
N TRP A 19 2.16 3.87 -0.28
CA TRP A 19 3.61 3.98 -0.08
C TRP A 19 4.20 5.25 -0.67
N PHE A 20 3.85 5.60 -1.91
CA PHE A 20 4.35 6.82 -2.54
C PHE A 20 3.98 8.07 -1.73
N ILE A 21 2.74 8.16 -1.24
CA ILE A 21 2.29 9.28 -0.40
C ILE A 21 3.09 9.36 0.89
N TRP A 22 3.14 8.27 1.67
CA TRP A 22 3.74 8.31 3.00
C TRP A 22 5.26 8.45 2.96
N ILE A 23 5.95 7.83 1.99
CA ILE A 23 7.40 8.01 1.81
C ILE A 23 7.71 9.46 1.42
N THR A 24 6.94 10.04 0.49
CA THR A 24 7.15 11.43 0.07
C THR A 24 6.87 12.40 1.20
N PHE A 25 5.79 12.16 1.96
CA PHE A 25 5.46 12.95 3.13
C PHE A 25 6.55 12.88 4.20
N ALA A 26 7.03 11.67 4.56
CA ALA A 26 8.09 11.50 5.54
C ALA A 26 9.40 12.20 5.10
N LYS A 27 9.75 12.14 3.81
CA LYS A 27 10.89 12.88 3.26
C LYS A 27 10.72 14.39 3.38
N ASN A 28 9.51 14.90 3.14
CA ASN A 28 9.21 16.33 3.28
C ASN A 28 9.18 16.76 4.75
N LEU A 29 8.67 15.92 5.64
CA LEU A 29 8.69 16.15 7.09
C LEU A 29 10.13 16.27 7.59
N TRP A 30 11.01 15.37 7.14
CA TRP A 30 12.43 15.39 7.51
C TRP A 30 13.20 16.57 6.94
N LYS A 31 12.79 17.07 5.77
CA LYS A 31 13.33 18.29 5.15
C LYS A 31 12.73 19.57 5.72
N ASP A 32 11.86 19.45 6.72
CA ASP A 32 11.09 20.54 7.27
C ASP A 32 10.33 21.38 6.22
N GLY A 33 9.66 20.70 5.29
CA GLY A 33 8.91 21.40 4.23
C GLY A 33 7.81 22.33 4.76
N SER A 34 7.38 22.16 6.01
CA SER A 34 6.42 23.03 6.71
C SER A 34 7.05 24.16 7.53
N GLY A 35 8.34 24.07 7.89
CA GLY A 35 8.98 24.99 8.85
C GLY A 35 8.54 24.77 10.30
N LEU A 36 8.03 23.58 10.63
CA LEU A 36 7.45 23.24 11.95
C LEU A 36 8.05 21.96 12.53
N ALA A 37 8.79 21.19 11.74
CA ALA A 37 9.32 19.89 12.13
C ALA A 37 10.46 20.03 13.14
N PHE A 38 11.26 21.08 13.01
CA PHE A 38 12.38 21.36 13.91
C PHE A 38 12.26 22.78 14.44
N ASP A 39 12.72 22.98 15.68
CA ASP A 39 12.80 24.31 16.26
C ASP A 39 14.10 25.04 15.85
N GLY A 40 14.31 26.25 16.38
CA GLY A 40 15.49 27.05 16.08
C GLY A 40 16.82 26.46 16.55
N ALA A 41 16.81 25.45 17.44
CA ALA A 41 17.99 24.70 17.85
C ALA A 41 18.21 23.43 16.99
N GLY A 42 17.24 23.09 16.15
CA GLY A 42 17.24 21.88 15.32
C GLY A 42 16.63 20.66 16.02
N ASP A 43 15.98 20.84 17.17
CA ASP A 43 15.36 19.73 17.90
C ASP A 43 13.97 19.39 17.29
N PRO A 44 13.61 18.11 17.19
CA PRO A 44 12.34 17.69 16.62
C PRO A 44 11.17 18.10 17.53
N THR A 45 10.19 18.78 16.95
CA THR A 45 9.03 19.28 17.69
C THR A 45 7.97 18.19 17.91
N ALA A 46 6.95 18.49 18.73
CA ALA A 46 5.77 17.64 18.84
C ALA A 46 5.05 17.43 17.49
N TYR A 47 5.05 18.45 16.62
CA TYR A 47 4.48 18.36 15.28
C TYR A 47 5.17 17.26 14.47
N PHE A 48 6.50 17.20 14.51
CA PHE A 48 7.28 16.15 13.85
C PHE A 48 6.89 14.77 14.34
N TRP A 49 6.87 14.55 15.66
CA TRP A 49 6.59 13.23 16.24
C TRP A 49 5.18 12.73 15.93
N VAL A 50 4.17 13.61 16.04
CA VAL A 50 2.78 13.26 15.71
C VAL A 50 2.66 12.87 14.24
N HIS A 51 3.22 13.66 13.34
CA HIS A 51 3.11 13.40 11.90
C HIS A 51 3.94 12.19 11.47
N LEU A 52 5.11 11.98 12.07
CA LEU A 52 5.92 10.79 11.81
C LEU A 52 5.19 9.52 12.27
N ALA A 53 4.60 9.52 13.47
CA ALA A 53 3.82 8.40 13.98
C ALA A 53 2.60 8.09 13.10
N LEU A 54 1.86 9.13 12.67
CA LEU A 54 0.74 9.00 11.73
C LEU A 54 1.19 8.44 10.38
N ALA A 55 2.32 8.94 9.84
CA ALA A 55 2.86 8.48 8.56
C ALA A 55 3.30 7.02 8.62
N VAL A 56 4.02 6.61 9.67
CA VAL A 56 4.48 5.22 9.86
C VAL A 56 3.28 4.29 10.02
N THR A 57 2.32 4.66 10.89
CA THR A 57 1.12 3.84 11.12
C THR A 57 0.33 3.66 9.82
N SER A 58 0.11 4.74 9.08
CA SER A 58 -0.64 4.72 7.82
C SER A 58 0.10 3.97 6.72
N PHE A 59 1.43 4.05 6.69
CA PHE A 59 2.26 3.24 5.79
C PHE A 59 2.11 1.74 6.07
N LEU A 60 2.10 1.33 7.34
CA LEU A 60 1.88 -0.07 7.73
C LEU A 60 0.47 -0.55 7.36
N LEU A 61 -0.56 0.27 7.59
CA LEU A 61 -1.94 0.00 7.16
C LEU A 61 -2.03 -0.17 5.63
N GLY A 62 -1.42 0.75 4.86
CA GLY A 62 -1.33 0.65 3.41
C GLY A 62 -0.61 -0.62 2.94
N THR A 63 0.46 -1.00 3.63
CA THR A 63 1.20 -2.25 3.37
C THR A 63 0.31 -3.47 3.59
N ALA A 64 -0.41 -3.54 4.72
CA ALA A 64 -1.32 -4.64 5.01
C ALA A 64 -2.41 -4.78 3.95
N ILE A 65 -3.00 -3.65 3.51
CA ILE A 65 -3.99 -3.61 2.43
C ILE A 65 -3.37 -4.13 1.11
N GLY A 66 -2.18 -3.65 0.75
CA GLY A 66 -1.46 -4.09 -0.44
C GLY A 66 -1.18 -5.60 -0.43
N VAL A 67 -0.77 -6.15 0.72
CA VAL A 67 -0.55 -7.59 0.91
C VAL A 67 -1.84 -8.39 0.73
N ILE A 68 -2.97 -7.90 1.26
CA ILE A 68 -4.29 -8.54 1.06
C ILE A 68 -4.65 -8.53 -0.43
N GLY A 69 -4.48 -7.40 -1.12
CA GLY A 69 -4.69 -7.28 -2.55
C GLY A 69 -3.81 -8.23 -3.37
N PHE A 70 -2.53 -8.32 -3.04
CA PHE A 70 -1.57 -9.22 -3.70
C PHE A 70 -1.99 -10.69 -3.55
N ARG A 71 -2.38 -11.11 -2.34
CA ARG A 71 -2.85 -12.48 -2.08
C ARG A 71 -4.13 -12.79 -2.87
N GLY A 72 -5.07 -11.84 -2.93
CA GLY A 72 -6.29 -11.96 -3.74
C GLY A 72 -5.98 -12.09 -5.24
N ALA A 73 -5.05 -11.28 -5.76
CA ALA A 73 -4.64 -11.31 -7.16
C ALA A 73 -3.93 -12.62 -7.53
N ARG A 74 -3.07 -13.15 -6.65
CA ARG A 74 -2.38 -14.43 -6.84
C ARG A 74 -3.34 -15.62 -6.81
N ALA A 75 -4.32 -15.63 -5.90
CA ALA A 75 -5.36 -16.66 -5.85
C ALA A 75 -6.22 -16.66 -7.12
N ALA A 76 -6.61 -15.49 -7.61
CA ALA A 76 -7.36 -15.35 -8.85
C ALA A 76 -6.60 -15.80 -10.11
N ARG A 77 -5.26 -15.66 -10.14
CA ARG A 77 -4.44 -16.16 -11.24
C ARG A 77 -4.45 -17.67 -11.33
N ARG A 78 -4.47 -18.39 -10.19
CA ARG A 78 -4.52 -19.87 -10.18
C ARG A 78 -5.81 -20.42 -10.78
N SER A 79 -6.97 -19.85 -10.40
CA SER A 79 -8.26 -20.30 -10.95
C SER A 79 -8.44 -20.02 -12.44
N ALA A 80 -7.85 -18.93 -12.97
CA ALA A 80 -7.92 -18.65 -14.41
C ALA A 80 -7.12 -19.67 -15.25
N THR A 81 -6.00 -20.16 -14.72
CA THR A 81 -5.18 -21.20 -15.38
C THR A 81 -5.90 -22.55 -15.41
N GLU A 82 -6.60 -22.93 -14.34
CA GLU A 82 -7.42 -24.16 -14.30
C GLU A 82 -8.54 -24.15 -15.33
N THR A 83 -9.31 -23.05 -15.44
CA THR A 83 -10.38 -22.92 -16.45
C THR A 83 -9.87 -23.04 -17.89
N SER A 84 -8.71 -22.43 -18.20
CA SER A 84 -8.11 -22.58 -19.54
C SER A 84 -7.64 -24.00 -19.83
N ALA A 85 -7.14 -24.74 -18.84
CA ALA A 85 -6.70 -26.14 -19.00
C ALA A 85 -7.89 -27.10 -19.21
N GLU A 86 -9.00 -26.87 -18.50
CA GLU A 86 -10.23 -27.65 -18.65
C GLU A 86 -10.90 -27.41 -20.01
N THR A 87 -10.91 -26.15 -20.47
CA THR A 87 -11.46 -25.79 -21.78
C THR A 87 -10.65 -26.37 -22.95
N SER A 88 -9.32 -26.50 -22.79
CA SER A 88 -8.44 -27.09 -23.80
C SER A 88 -8.43 -28.62 -23.80
N THR A 89 -8.77 -29.27 -22.69
CA THR A 89 -8.92 -30.74 -22.60
C THR A 89 -10.27 -31.23 -23.15
N THR A 90 -11.28 -30.35 -23.19
CA THR A 90 -12.66 -30.67 -23.64
C THR A 90 -12.91 -30.27 -25.09
N ALA A 91 -11.92 -29.69 -25.80
CA ALA A 91 -12.04 -29.37 -27.21
C ALA A 91 -11.84 -30.64 -28.08
N PRO A 92 -12.80 -31.00 -28.95
CA PRO A 92 -12.76 -32.20 -29.80
C PRO A 92 -11.71 -32.12 -30.93
#